data_AF-A0A4R8XX82-F1
#
_entry.id   AF-A0A4R8XX82-F1
#
_cell.length_a   1.000
_cell.length_b   1.000
_cell.length_c   1.000
_cell.angle_alpha   90.00
_cell.angle_beta   90.00
_cell.angle_gamma   90.00
#
_symmetry.space_group_name_H-M   'P 1'
#
loop_
_entity.id
_entity.type
_entity.pdbx_description
1 polymer ?
#
loop_
_entity_poly.entity_id
_entity_poly.type
_entity_poly.pdbx_seq_one_letter_code
_entity_poly.pdbx_strand_id
1 'polypeptide(L)'
;MYSTKSLGFGTDLMILALQGSTIEQRAGYLAVATPSDPDFHWGNFVLLDRAPAKGAAAGWAAEFGRSFPGAPHLSIGVDSTDGAVGDAADLAAAQLDV
;
A
#
# COMPACT_ATOMS: atom_id res chain seq x y z
N MET A 1 -7.42 1.68 -16.09
CA MET A 1 -6.40 0.62 -15.94
C MET A 1 -5.21 1.27 -15.26
N TYR A 2 -4.82 0.79 -14.08
CA TYR A 2 -3.61 1.27 -13.41
C TYR A 2 -2.38 0.65 -14.07
N SER A 3 -1.21 1.29 -13.91
CA SER A 3 0.08 0.77 -14.37
C SER A 3 1.04 0.78 -13.18
N THR A 4 1.83 -0.28 -13.05
CA THR A 4 2.92 -0.34 -12.05
C THR A 4 4.27 -0.10 -12.72
N LYS A 5 5.24 0.41 -11.97
CA LYS A 5 6.66 0.48 -12.36
C LYS A 5 7.38 -0.82 -12.02
N SER A 6 7.04 -1.41 -10.88
CA SER A 6 7.56 -2.69 -10.43
C SER A 6 6.83 -3.85 -11.11
N LEU A 7 7.60 -4.75 -11.71
CA LEU A 7 7.07 -6.00 -12.28
C LEU A 7 6.58 -6.95 -11.18
N GLY A 8 7.19 -6.89 -9.98
CA GLY A 8 6.77 -7.66 -8.82
C GLY A 8 5.37 -7.27 -8.38
N PHE A 9 5.12 -5.97 -8.15
CA PHE A 9 3.78 -5.48 -7.84
C PHE A 9 2.80 -5.70 -9.01
N GLY A 10 3.25 -5.56 -10.25
CA GLY A 10 2.39 -5.85 -11.41
C GLY A 10 1.88 -7.30 -11.41
N THR A 11 2.73 -8.26 -11.07
CA THR A 11 2.36 -9.68 -10.96
C THR A 11 1.47 -9.92 -9.74
N ASP A 12 1.81 -9.34 -8.59
CA ASP A 12 1.07 -9.48 -7.34
C ASP A 12 -0.38 -8.97 -7.48
N LEU A 13 -0.56 -7.75 -8.02
CA LEU A 13 -1.88 -7.18 -8.29
C LEU A 13 -2.71 -8.02 -9.26
N MET A 14 -2.08 -8.63 -10.26
CA MET A 14 -2.76 -9.54 -11.18
C MET A 14 -3.27 -10.79 -10.45
N ILE A 15 -2.47 -11.38 -9.56
CA ILE A 15 -2.85 -12.55 -8.77
C ILE A 15 -3.97 -12.19 -7.79
N LEU A 16 -3.84 -11.07 -7.08
CA LEU A 16 -4.85 -10.58 -6.13
C LEU A 16 -6.19 -10.32 -6.83
N ALA A 17 -6.18 -9.72 -8.02
CA ALA A 17 -7.39 -9.54 -8.83
C ALA A 17 -8.02 -10.89 -9.24
N LEU A 18 -7.22 -11.88 -9.64
CA LEU A 18 -7.70 -13.24 -9.95
C LEU A 18 -8.31 -13.95 -8.73
N GLN A 19 -7.83 -13.63 -7.53
CA GLN A 19 -8.35 -14.15 -6.25
C GLN A 19 -9.60 -13.39 -5.75
N GLY A 20 -10.03 -12.33 -6.43
CA GLY A 20 -11.24 -11.57 -6.08
C GLY A 20 -11.00 -10.26 -5.34
N SER A 21 -9.76 -9.77 -5.29
CA SER A 21 -9.45 -8.46 -4.72
C SER A 21 -9.98 -7.34 -5.63
N THR A 22 -10.41 -6.23 -5.03
CA THR A 22 -10.70 -4.98 -5.73
C THR A 22 -9.49 -4.07 -5.68
N ILE A 23 -9.23 -3.36 -6.77
CA ILE A 23 -8.09 -2.44 -6.89
C ILE A 23 -8.63 -1.09 -7.35
N GLU A 24 -8.64 -0.14 -6.43
CA GLU A 24 -9.12 1.22 -6.66
C GLU A 24 -7.93 2.16 -6.89
N GLN A 25 -7.92 2.82 -8.05
CA GLN A 25 -6.92 3.84 -8.34
C GLN A 25 -7.34 5.18 -7.74
N ARG A 26 -6.45 5.77 -6.94
CA ARG A 26 -6.63 7.07 -6.29
C ARG A 26 -5.49 8.02 -6.66
N ALA A 27 -5.59 9.27 -6.22
CA ALA A 27 -4.57 10.26 -6.51
C ALA A 27 -3.25 9.91 -5.78
N GLY A 28 -2.28 9.36 -6.52
CA GLY A 28 -0.94 9.04 -6.02
C GLY A 28 -0.78 7.64 -5.39
N TYR A 29 -1.82 6.81 -5.39
CA TYR A 29 -1.75 5.45 -4.86
C TYR A 29 -2.87 4.54 -5.38
N LEU A 30 -2.73 3.24 -5.15
CA LEU A 30 -3.80 2.25 -5.29
C LEU A 30 -4.24 1.78 -3.90
N ALA A 31 -5.55 1.60 -3.70
CA ALA A 31 -6.09 0.88 -2.56
C ALA A 31 -6.49 -0.53 -3.04
N VAL A 32 -5.87 -1.55 -2.47
CA VAL A 32 -6.14 -2.96 -2.79
C VAL A 32 -6.86 -3.58 -1.62
N ALA A 33 -8.03 -4.17 -1.85
CA ALA A 33 -8.85 -4.76 -0.80
C ALA A 33 -9.30 -6.17 -1.20
N THR A 34 -9.37 -7.07 -0.24
CA THR A 34 -9.97 -8.41 -0.38
C THR A 34 -11.22 -8.47 0.49
N PRO A 35 -12.42 -8.13 -0.02
CA PRO A 35 -13.62 -8.04 0.83
C PRO A 35 -14.01 -9.34 1.54
N SER A 36 -13.61 -10.49 0.99
CA SER A 36 -13.85 -11.80 1.59
C SER A 36 -12.91 -12.15 2.74
N ASP A 37 -11.81 -11.41 2.92
CA ASP A 37 -10.80 -11.66 3.95
C ASP A 37 -10.14 -10.34 4.43
N PRO A 38 -10.75 -9.62 5.39
CA PRO A 38 -10.25 -8.33 5.88
C PRO A 38 -8.92 -8.41 6.65
N ASP A 39 -8.56 -9.58 7.17
CA ASP A 39 -7.34 -9.80 7.95
C ASP A 39 -6.13 -10.15 7.05
N PHE A 40 -6.34 -10.26 5.73
CA PHE A 40 -5.28 -10.59 4.79
C PHE A 40 -4.33 -9.41 4.58
N HIS A 41 -3.17 -9.42 5.24
CA HIS A 41 -2.20 -8.29 5.28
C HIS A 41 -1.86 -7.72 3.90
N TRP A 42 -1.34 -8.54 2.99
CA TRP A 42 -0.98 -8.11 1.62
C TRP A 42 -2.12 -8.27 0.61
N GLY A 43 -3.34 -8.58 1.07
CA GLY A 43 -4.57 -8.42 0.30
C GLY A 43 -5.31 -7.12 0.60
N ASN A 44 -4.94 -6.42 1.68
CA ASN A 44 -5.54 -5.18 2.13
C ASN A 44 -4.44 -4.15 2.41
N PHE A 45 -4.02 -3.43 1.38
CA PHE A 45 -2.88 -2.52 1.45
C PHE A 45 -3.01 -1.28 0.56
N VAL A 46 -2.21 -0.26 0.87
CA VAL A 46 -2.02 0.92 0.03
C VAL A 46 -0.72 0.77 -0.77
N LEU A 47 -0.77 0.93 -2.09
CA LEU A 47 0.41 0.94 -2.95
C LEU A 47 0.68 2.36 -3.46
N LEU A 48 1.71 3.02 -2.93
CA LEU A 48 2.09 4.39 -3.30
C LEU A 48 2.83 4.44 -4.64
N ASP A 49 2.59 5.47 -5.44
CA ASP A 49 3.31 5.68 -6.71
C ASP A 49 4.78 6.10 -6.52
N ARG A 50 5.13 6.51 -5.30
CA ARG A 50 6.45 6.99 -4.87
C ARG A 50 6.61 6.83 -3.36
N ALA A 51 7.86 6.83 -2.90
CA ALA A 51 8.17 6.83 -1.48
C ALA A 51 7.52 8.05 -0.77
N PRO A 52 7.02 7.90 0.47
CA PRO A 52 6.56 9.02 1.28
C PRO A 52 7.62 10.11 1.37
N ALA A 53 7.21 11.36 1.16
CA ALA A 53 8.04 12.50 1.49
C ALA A 53 8.31 12.52 3.01
N LYS A 54 9.42 13.14 3.41
CA LYS A 54 9.73 13.32 4.83
C LYS A 54 8.61 14.06 5.56
N GLY A 55 8.14 13.50 6.67
CA GLY A 55 7.04 14.01 7.50
C GLY A 55 5.66 13.58 7.00
N ALA A 56 5.55 12.73 5.98
CA ALA A 56 4.29 12.29 5.40
C ALA A 56 3.86 10.88 5.85
N ALA A 57 4.74 10.11 6.51
CA ALA A 57 4.46 8.72 6.86
C ALA A 57 3.18 8.56 7.72
N ALA A 58 3.01 9.40 8.74
CA ALA A 58 1.80 9.38 9.58
C ALA A 58 0.51 9.68 8.79
N GLY A 59 0.59 10.53 7.76
CA GLY A 59 -0.54 10.81 6.87
C GLY A 59 -0.97 9.59 6.08
N TRP A 60 -0.01 8.79 5.62
CA TRP A 60 -0.27 7.53 4.91
C TRP A 60 -0.80 6.43 5.83
N ALA A 61 -0.30 6.32 7.05
CA ALA A 61 -0.88 5.42 8.05
C ALA A 61 -2.36 5.75 8.33
N ALA A 62 -2.69 7.05 8.44
CA ALA A 62 -4.06 7.50 8.59
C ALA A 62 -4.93 7.23 7.34
N GLU A 63 -4.36 7.36 6.14
CA GLU A 63 -5.07 7.02 4.88
C GLU A 63 -5.35 5.52 4.77
N PHE A 64 -4.40 4.68 5.17
CA PHE A 64 -4.62 3.24 5.29
C PHE A 64 -5.80 2.95 6.24
N GLY A 65 -5.81 3.53 7.44
CA GLY A 65 -6.91 3.32 8.39
C GLY A 65 -8.28 3.79 7.89
N ARG A 66 -8.31 4.82 7.02
CA ARG A 66 -9.54 5.24 6.32
C ARG A 66 -9.97 4.26 5.24
N SER A 67 -9.00 3.68 4.51
CA SER A 67 -9.25 2.74 3.42
C SER A 67 -9.66 1.35 3.93
N PHE A 68 -9.15 0.94 5.09
CA PHE A 68 -9.39 -0.37 5.70
C PHE A 68 -9.81 -0.25 7.17
N PRO A 69 -11.03 0.25 7.45
CA PRO A 69 -11.50 0.41 8.83
C PRO A 69 -11.55 -0.94 9.56
N GLY A 70 -10.81 -1.07 10.66
CA GLY A 70 -10.79 -2.27 11.49
C GLY A 70 -9.75 -3.32 11.10
N ALA A 71 -8.92 -3.08 10.09
CA ALA A 71 -7.78 -3.94 9.78
C ALA A 71 -6.82 -4.01 11.00
N PRO A 72 -6.36 -5.21 11.42
CA PRO A 72 -5.46 -5.38 12.55
C PRO A 72 -4.00 -5.05 12.21
N HIS A 73 -3.73 -4.67 10.97
CA HIS A 73 -2.39 -4.46 10.42
C HIS A 73 -2.25 -3.09 9.77
N LEU A 74 -1.03 -2.74 9.39
CA LEU A 74 -0.69 -1.62 8.55
C LEU A 74 0.22 -2.14 7.43
N SER A 75 -0.19 -2.00 6.17
CA SER A 75 0.61 -2.46 5.03
C SER A 75 0.61 -1.41 3.93
N ILE A 76 1.82 -0.93 3.61
CA ILE A 76 2.07 0.10 2.62
C ILE A 76 3.21 -0.38 1.71
N GLY A 77 2.93 -0.46 0.41
CA GLY A 77 3.93 -0.72 -0.62
C GLY A 77 4.34 0.57 -1.32
N VAL A 78 5.52 0.57 -1.94
CA VAL A 78 6.00 1.64 -2.83
C VAL A 78 6.28 1.07 -4.20
N ASP A 79 5.51 1.48 -5.20
CA ASP A 79 5.70 1.09 -6.60
C ASP A 79 6.90 1.84 -7.21
N SER A 80 8.09 1.35 -6.88
CA SER A 80 9.37 1.84 -7.40
C SER A 80 10.31 0.71 -7.76
N THR A 81 11.35 1.04 -8.53
CA THR A 81 12.46 0.15 -8.90
C THR A 81 13.81 0.63 -8.38
N ASP A 82 13.84 1.77 -7.67
CA ASP A 82 15.06 2.39 -7.14
C ASP A 82 15.35 2.08 -5.66
N GLY A 83 14.42 1.40 -4.98
CA GLY A 83 14.52 1.05 -3.56
C GLY A 83 14.27 2.21 -2.59
N ALA A 84 13.77 3.36 -3.05
CA ALA A 84 13.38 4.44 -2.16
C ALA A 84 12.16 4.05 -1.32
N VAL A 85 12.28 4.17 0.00
CA VAL A 85 11.22 3.81 0.97
C VAL A 85 10.70 5.00 1.78
N GLY A 86 11.44 6.11 1.81
CA GLY A 86 11.13 7.30 2.62
C GLY A 86 12.21 7.58 3.67
N ASP A 87 11.93 8.52 4.57
CA ASP A 87 12.80 8.82 5.72
C ASP A 87 12.56 7.79 6.83
N ALA A 88 13.59 7.03 7.21
CA ALA A 88 13.46 5.92 8.16
C ALA A 88 12.94 6.34 9.54
N ALA A 89 13.29 7.53 10.02
CA ALA A 89 12.82 8.01 11.32
C ALA A 89 11.33 8.38 11.26
N ASP A 90 10.88 8.94 10.14
CA ASP A 90 9.46 9.24 9.90
C ASP A 90 8.62 7.96 9.79
N LEU A 91 9.12 6.95 9.08
CA LEU A 91 8.47 5.64 8.96
C LEU A 91 8.34 4.96 10.33
N ALA A 92 9.43 4.90 11.11
CA ALA A 92 9.41 4.32 12.44
C ALA A 92 8.43 5.06 13.39
N ALA A 93 8.37 6.40 13.31
CA ALA A 93 7.41 7.19 14.07
C ALA A 93 5.95 6.88 13.69
N ALA A 94 5.71 6.44 12.45
CA ALA A 94 4.42 5.98 11.95
C ALA A 94 4.17 4.47 12.15
N GLN A 95 5.03 3.77 12.90
CA GLN A 95 4.98 2.31 13.12
C GLN A 95 5.13 1.48 11.84
N LEU A 96 5.87 2.02 10.87
CA LEU A 96 6.24 1.33 9.64
C LEU A 96 7.70 0.92 9.72
N ASP A 97 7.94 -0.39 9.59
CA ASP A 97 9.26 -0.98 9.46
C ASP A 97 9.56 -1.27 7.98
N VAL A 98 10.84 -1.21 7.60
CA VAL A 98 11.35 -1.49 6.24
C VAL A 98 12.20 -2.75 6.23
#